data_AF-A0A964FE32-F1
#
_entry.id   AF-A0A964FE32-F1
#
_cell.length_a   1.000
_cell.length_b   1.000
_cell.length_c   1.000
_cell.angle_alpha   90.00
_cell.angle_beta   90.00
_cell.angle_gamma   90.00
#
_symmetry.space_group_name_H-M   'P 1'
#
loop_
_entity.id
_entity.type
_entity.pdbx_description
1 polymer ?
#
loop_
_entity_poly.entity_id
_entity_poly.type
_entity_poly.pdbx_seq_one_letter_code
_entity_poly.pdbx_strand_id
1 'polypeptide(L)' 'MIGDYAASWLPVAMVPLVGLVSAAVSMALLFVYIEGDAEA' A
#
# COMPACT_ATOMS: atom_id res chain seq x y z
N MET A 1 19.12 -7.65 -1.85
CA MET A 1 19.88 -7.90 -0.62
C MET A 1 18.97 -8.64 0.35
N ILE A 2 19.36 -9.83 0.79
CA ILE A 2 18.66 -10.58 1.84
C ILE A 2 19.60 -10.58 3.05
N GLY A 3 19.08 -10.19 4.22
CA GLY A 3 19.89 -10.07 5.44
C GLY A 3 19.97 -11.36 6.26
N ASP A 4 20.93 -11.41 7.18
CA ASP A 4 21.11 -12.52 8.12
C ASP A 4 20.29 -12.28 9.40
N TYR A 5 18.98 -12.35 9.25
CA TYR A 5 18.00 -12.30 10.34
C TYR A 5 16.79 -13.17 10.00
N ALA A 6 16.03 -13.58 11.02
CA ALA A 6 14.85 -14.42 10.83
C ALA A 6 13.83 -13.73 9.91
N ALA A 7 13.26 -14.50 8.97
CA ALA A 7 12.31 -14.02 7.98
C ALA A 7 12.81 -12.81 7.15
N SER A 8 14.08 -12.81 6.76
CA SER A 8 14.69 -11.75 5.96
C SER A 8 14.12 -11.54 4.56
N TRP A 9 13.17 -12.37 4.14
CA TRP A 9 12.35 -12.16 2.97
C TRP A 9 11.23 -11.11 3.20
N LEU A 10 10.85 -10.83 4.45
CA LEU A 10 9.74 -9.94 4.77
C LEU A 10 9.90 -8.53 4.17
N PRO A 11 11.06 -7.87 4.20
CA PRO A 11 11.20 -6.56 3.57
C PRO A 11 10.99 -6.58 2.05
N VAL A 12 11.33 -7.69 1.39
CA VAL A 12 11.09 -7.84 -0.06
C VAL A 12 9.59 -7.84 -0.37
N ALA A 13 8.76 -8.38 0.53
CA ALA A 13 7.30 -8.38 0.37
C ALA A 13 6.65 -7.10 0.91
N MET A 14 7.01 -6.69 2.13
CA MET A 14 6.34 -5.62 2.87
C MET A 14 6.70 -4.23 2.36
N VAL A 15 7.93 -4.01 1.86
CA VAL A 15 8.30 -2.69 1.32
C VAL A 15 7.50 -2.36 0.06
N PRO A 16 7.39 -3.24 -0.96
CA PRO A 16 6.51 -2.99 -2.10
C PRO A 16 5.03 -2.97 -1.70
N LEU A 17 4.60 -3.85 -0.79
CA LEU A 17 3.22 -3.88 -0.34
C LEU A 17 2.83 -2.53 0.29
N VAL A 18 3.59 -2.02 1.25
CA VAL A 18 3.23 -0.77 1.93
C VAL A 18 3.54 0.45 1.06
N GLY A 19 4.73 0.51 0.47
CA GLY A 19 5.22 1.68 -0.26
C GLY A 19 4.56 1.91 -1.61
N LEU A 20 4.07 0.84 -2.27
CA LEU A 20 3.43 0.94 -3.58
C LEU A 20 1.96 0.53 -3.53
N VAL A 21 1.67 -0.71 -3.08
CA VAL A 21 0.32 -1.26 -3.17
C VAL A 21 -0.63 -0.54 -2.20
N SER A 22 -0.28 -0.46 -0.93
CA SER A 22 -1.10 0.21 0.09
C SER A 22 -1.21 1.70 -0.21
N ALA A 23 -0.13 2.35 -0.64
CA ALA A 23 -0.16 3.75 -1.06
C ALA A 23 -1.15 3.96 -2.23
N ALA A 24 -1.04 3.18 -3.30
CA ALA A 24 -1.93 3.27 -4.46
C ALA A 24 -3.38 2.99 -4.11
N VAL A 25 -3.65 1.91 -3.37
CA VAL A 25 -5.01 1.52 -2.97
C VAL A 25 -5.62 2.58 -2.04
N SER A 26 -4.87 3.07 -1.05
CA SER A 26 -5.36 4.09 -0.12
C SER A 26 -5.67 5.39 -0.84
N MET A 27 -4.80 5.83 -1.75
CA MET A 27 -5.04 7.03 -2.56
C MET A 27 -6.24 6.86 -3.50
N ALA A 28 -6.39 5.71 -4.15
CA ALA A 28 -7.56 5.45 -5.00
C ALA A 28 -8.86 5.45 -4.20
N LEU A 29 -8.89 4.80 -3.04
CA LEU A 29 -10.06 4.78 -2.17
C LEU A 29 -10.38 6.18 -1.62
N LEU A 30 -9.37 6.94 -1.20
CA LEU A 30 -9.55 8.29 -0.72
C LEU A 30 -10.03 9.22 -1.83
N PHE A 31 -9.53 9.06 -3.06
CA PHE A 31 -9.99 9.81 -4.22
C PHE A 31 -11.48 9.56 -4.49
N VAL A 32 -11.90 8.30 -4.52
CA VAL A 32 -13.32 7.95 -4.66
C VAL A 32 -14.16 8.55 -3.54
N TYR A 33 -13.64 8.61 -2.31
CA TYR A 33 -14.35 9.20 -1.19
C TYR A 33 -14.52 10.73 -1.30
N ILE A 34 -13.49 11.45 -1.76
CA ILE A 34 -13.53 12.93 -1.81
C ILE A 34 -14.15 13.48 -3.10
N GLU A 35 -13.99 12.78 -4.23
CA GLU A 35 -14.56 13.17 -5.54
C GLU A 35 -15.86 12.42 -5.86
N GLY A 36 -16.28 11.49 -5.00
CA GLY A 36 -17.55 10.81 -5.14
C GLY A 36 -18.69 11.81 -5.04
N ASP A 37 -19.51 11.90 -6.09
CA ASP A 37 -20.67 12.78 -6.09
C ASP A 37 -21.58 12.44 -4.89
N ALA A 38 -22.06 13.48 -4.22
CA ALA A 38 -23.12 13.33 -3.25
C ALA A 38 -24.42 13.09 -4.02
N GLU A 39 -24.71 11.85 -4.40
CA GLU A 39 -26.08 11.50 -4.80
C GLU A 39 -27.00 11.63 -3.57
N ALA A 40 -27.56 12.83 -3.40
CA ALA A 40 -28.71 13.15 -2.54
C ALA A 40 -29.55 14.25 -3.17
#